data_AF-A0A3C1LE36-F1
#
_entry.id   AF-A0A3C1LE36-F1
#
_cell.length_a   1.000
_cell.length_b   1.000
_cell.length_c   1.000
_cell.angle_alpha   90.00
_cell.angle_beta   90.00
_cell.angle_gamma   90.00
#
_symmetry.space_group_name_H-M   'P 1'
#
loop_
_entity.id
_entity.type
_entity.pdbx_description
1 polymer ?
#
loop_
_entity_poly.entity_id
_entity_poly.type
_entity_poly.pdbx_seq_one_letter_code
_entity_poly.pdbx_strand_id
1 'polypeptide(L)'
;MLYAYKEVLPYHVRNQPVSSTDAFGESHFSLASFITLLFPFSGASQQLEWFGNDVAMRNIYCSLIGMIAAYRGFRSNQKWARMLGVAAGVALLIAVGGTVKMWTHWYLPGMNYIRVNGEFRVFIQLSICIMAGWGLQHWLTHTERHHIIAKKFSYVTALAAVIGFYFLLFQGNTSTNINQNLYSSAKQWLSALNFRNGLLISVAVTAVFAIWYAWSFRKNANWLSAIV
;
A
#
# COMPACT_ATOMS: atom_id res chain seq x y z
N MET A 1 -5.96 23.29 -23.38
CA MET A 1 -5.92 22.71 -22.02
C MET A 1 -5.18 23.61 -21.02
N LEU A 2 -3.86 23.85 -21.18
CA LEU A 2 -3.10 24.70 -20.23
C LEU A 2 -3.58 26.16 -20.14
N TYR A 3 -4.01 26.76 -21.26
CA TYR A 3 -4.54 28.14 -21.28
C TYR A 3 -5.88 28.27 -20.53
N ALA A 4 -6.82 27.35 -20.78
CA ALA A 4 -8.10 27.29 -20.05
C ALA A 4 -7.90 27.04 -18.54
N TYR A 5 -6.89 26.23 -18.18
CA TYR A 5 -6.56 26.00 -16.77
C TYR A 5 -6.03 27.26 -16.08
N LYS A 6 -5.28 28.12 -16.81
CA LYS A 6 -4.81 29.43 -16.31
C LYS A 6 -5.96 30.39 -16.01
N GLU A 7 -7.03 30.37 -16.80
CA GLU A 7 -8.23 31.21 -16.60
C GLU A 7 -9.07 30.78 -15.39
N VAL A 8 -9.10 29.48 -15.07
CA VAL A 8 -9.83 28.94 -13.91
C VAL A 8 -9.03 29.03 -12.61
N LEU A 9 -7.69 29.05 -12.70
CA LEU A 9 -6.76 29.13 -11.58
C LEU A 9 -7.06 30.24 -10.54
N PRO A 10 -7.38 31.50 -10.93
CA PRO A 10 -7.69 32.55 -9.95
C PRO A 10 -8.95 32.28 -9.12
N TYR A 11 -9.89 31.46 -9.64
CA TYR A 11 -11.11 31.09 -8.94
C TYR A 11 -10.92 29.90 -7.98
N HIS A 12 -9.71 29.32 -7.91
CA HIS A 12 -9.38 28.32 -6.91
C HIS A 12 -8.86 28.97 -5.63
N VAL A 13 -9.48 28.60 -4.49
CA VAL A 13 -9.09 29.02 -3.13
C VAL A 13 -7.63 28.64 -2.80
N ARG A 14 -7.01 27.74 -3.57
CA ARG A 14 -5.63 27.24 -3.41
C ARG A 14 -4.78 27.51 -4.65
N ASN A 15 -4.72 28.76 -5.08
CA ASN A 15 -4.03 29.19 -6.31
C ASN A 15 -2.56 29.63 -6.12
N GLN A 16 -2.05 29.64 -4.90
CA GLN A 16 -0.67 30.04 -4.63
C GLN A 16 0.27 28.83 -4.56
N PRO A 17 1.45 28.92 -5.19
CA PRO A 17 2.49 27.92 -5.05
C PRO A 17 2.92 27.81 -3.59
N VAL A 18 3.26 26.61 -3.18
CA VAL A 18 3.63 26.27 -1.80
C VAL A 18 5.04 26.77 -1.53
N SER A 19 5.27 27.35 -0.36
CA SER A 19 6.62 27.71 0.06
C SER A 19 7.48 26.44 0.17
N SER A 20 8.77 26.55 -0.13
CA SER A 20 9.71 25.43 0.00
C SER A 20 9.71 24.86 1.43
N THR A 21 9.60 25.71 2.45
CA THR A 21 9.52 25.30 3.85
C THR A 21 8.31 24.42 4.17
N ASP A 22 7.13 24.76 3.64
CA ASP A 22 5.91 23.96 3.88
C ASP A 22 5.92 22.67 3.04
N ALA A 23 6.45 22.72 1.82
CA ALA A 23 6.56 21.57 0.94
C ALA A 23 7.51 20.48 1.49
N PHE A 24 8.55 20.85 2.23
CA PHE A 24 9.51 19.90 2.82
C PHE A 24 9.19 19.56 4.28
N GLY A 25 8.57 20.47 5.04
CA GLY A 25 8.13 20.22 6.42
C GLY A 25 7.06 19.13 6.52
N GLU A 26 6.21 18.98 5.51
CA GLU A 26 5.17 17.94 5.46
C GLU A 26 5.63 16.57 4.91
N SER A 27 6.93 16.30 4.83
CA SER A 27 7.46 15.03 4.33
C SER A 27 7.23 13.89 5.33
N HIS A 28 5.99 13.41 5.40
CA HIS A 28 5.56 12.46 6.41
C HIS A 28 5.68 10.98 6.01
N PHE A 29 6.12 10.70 4.78
CA PHE A 29 6.33 9.32 4.29
C PHE A 29 7.79 8.92 4.50
N SER A 30 8.03 7.99 5.41
CA SER A 30 9.37 7.53 5.80
C SER A 30 9.64 6.12 5.28
N LEU A 31 10.89 5.65 5.38
CA LEU A 31 11.21 4.24 5.08
C LEU A 31 10.41 3.25 5.97
N ALA A 32 10.09 3.65 7.20
CA ALA A 32 9.25 2.84 8.07
C ALA A 32 7.81 2.72 7.53
N SER A 33 7.30 3.76 6.83
CA SER A 33 5.95 3.77 6.25
C SER A 33 5.74 2.69 5.18
N PHE A 34 6.80 2.07 4.64
CA PHE A 34 6.67 0.91 3.76
C PHE A 34 6.09 -0.33 4.43
N ILE A 35 6.07 -0.40 5.78
CA ILE A 35 5.44 -1.51 6.48
C ILE A 35 3.93 -1.59 6.19
N THR A 36 3.29 -0.45 5.92
CA THR A 36 1.86 -0.36 5.64
C THR A 36 1.50 -0.89 4.26
N LEU A 37 2.51 -1.01 3.38
CA LEU A 37 2.38 -1.59 2.05
C LEU A 37 2.34 -3.13 2.08
N LEU A 38 2.79 -3.74 3.19
CA LEU A 38 2.63 -5.17 3.47
C LEU A 38 1.47 -5.44 4.44
N PHE A 39 1.30 -4.57 5.43
CA PHE A 39 0.30 -4.70 6.51
C PHE A 39 -0.58 -3.46 6.56
N PRO A 40 -1.66 -3.37 5.77
CA PRO A 40 -2.44 -2.14 5.64
C PRO A 40 -3.05 -1.66 6.96
N PHE A 41 -3.42 -2.55 7.88
CA PHE A 41 -3.98 -2.12 9.18
C PHE A 41 -2.92 -1.68 10.19
N SER A 42 -1.62 -1.95 9.95
CA SER A 42 -0.54 -1.43 10.82
C SER A 42 -0.46 0.09 10.78
N GLY A 43 -0.81 0.70 9.65
CA GLY A 43 -0.78 2.14 9.48
C GLY A 43 -1.94 2.88 10.13
N ALA A 44 -2.96 2.20 10.69
CA ALA A 44 -4.16 2.84 11.23
C ALA A 44 -3.98 3.52 12.60
N SER A 45 -2.89 3.24 13.31
CA SER A 45 -2.71 3.69 14.70
C SER A 45 -2.10 5.08 14.84
N GLN A 46 -2.78 5.99 15.53
CA GLN A 46 -2.33 7.37 15.73
C GLN A 46 -1.10 7.50 16.66
N GLN A 47 -0.75 6.44 17.40
CA GLN A 47 0.07 6.54 18.61
C GLN A 47 1.54 6.09 18.49
N LEU A 48 2.12 6.03 17.29
CA LEU A 48 3.56 5.75 17.18
C LEU A 48 4.41 7.02 17.12
N GLU A 49 5.04 7.32 18.25
CA GLU A 49 6.18 8.25 18.35
C GLU A 49 7.33 7.85 17.41
N TRP A 50 7.54 6.55 17.16
CA TRP A 50 8.63 6.03 16.31
C TRP A 50 8.61 6.57 14.87
N PHE A 51 7.45 6.99 14.39
CA PHE A 51 7.29 7.48 13.03
C PHE A 51 7.06 9.02 12.97
N GLY A 52 6.92 9.72 14.12
CA GLY A 52 6.89 11.19 14.27
C GLY A 52 5.78 12.07 13.62
N ASN A 53 4.71 11.51 13.03
CA ASN A 53 3.81 12.10 12.02
C ASN A 53 2.37 11.52 12.10
N ASP A 54 1.41 12.09 11.37
CA ASP A 54 0.01 11.60 11.32
C ASP A 54 -0.14 10.31 10.46
N VAL A 55 -0.97 9.38 10.93
CA VAL A 55 -1.44 8.15 10.27
C VAL A 55 -1.93 8.38 8.85
N ALA A 56 -2.76 9.40 8.65
CA ALA A 56 -3.35 9.67 7.33
C ALA A 56 -2.28 10.07 6.30
N MET A 57 -1.10 10.49 6.77
CA MET A 57 -0.03 11.00 5.94
C MET A 57 1.03 9.95 5.58
N ARG A 58 0.90 8.71 6.09
CA ARG A 58 1.90 7.63 5.94
C ARG A 58 1.51 6.48 5.02
N ASN A 59 0.23 6.27 4.75
CA ASN A 59 -0.19 4.94 4.26
C ASN A 59 -0.24 4.84 2.74
N ILE A 60 0.44 3.83 2.20
CA ILE A 60 0.19 3.25 0.87
C ILE A 60 -0.43 1.87 1.12
N TYR A 61 -1.76 1.76 1.00
CA TYR A 61 -2.50 0.57 1.38
C TYR A 61 -2.50 -0.51 0.29
N CYS A 62 -1.36 -1.10 -0.04
CA CYS A 62 -1.38 -2.26 -0.91
C CYS A 62 -1.51 -3.55 -0.10
N SER A 63 -2.30 -4.52 -0.56
CA SER A 63 -2.26 -5.87 0.01
C SER A 63 -1.08 -6.63 -0.61
N LEU A 64 -0.51 -7.57 0.14
CA LEU A 64 0.53 -8.46 -0.36
C LEU A 64 0.11 -9.18 -1.65
N ILE A 65 -1.16 -9.59 -1.74
CA ILE A 65 -1.75 -10.18 -2.95
C ILE A 65 -1.72 -9.18 -4.11
N GLY A 66 -2.15 -7.94 -3.86
CA GLY A 66 -2.15 -6.87 -4.85
C GLY A 66 -0.74 -6.57 -5.38
N MET A 67 0.27 -6.55 -4.51
CA MET A 67 1.66 -6.35 -4.92
C MET A 67 2.18 -7.45 -5.83
N ILE A 68 1.94 -8.72 -5.47
CA ILE A 68 2.47 -9.85 -6.26
C ILE A 68 1.77 -9.89 -7.62
N ALA A 69 0.46 -9.65 -7.64
CA ALA A 69 -0.29 -9.52 -8.88
C ALA A 69 0.23 -8.34 -9.72
N ALA A 70 0.47 -7.18 -9.11
CA ALA A 70 1.02 -6.01 -9.80
C ALA A 70 2.43 -6.26 -10.35
N TYR A 71 3.30 -6.96 -9.61
CA TYR A 71 4.62 -7.37 -10.09
C TYR A 71 4.52 -8.26 -11.33
N ARG A 72 3.55 -9.18 -11.35
CA ARG A 72 3.29 -10.02 -12.53
C ARG A 72 2.78 -9.19 -13.70
N GLY A 73 1.88 -8.24 -13.43
CA GLY A 73 1.37 -7.28 -14.41
C GLY A 73 2.51 -6.44 -15.02
N PHE A 74 3.44 -5.98 -14.20
CA PHE A 74 4.64 -5.25 -14.64
C PHE A 74 5.58 -6.10 -15.50
N ARG A 75 5.75 -7.39 -15.15
CA ARG A 75 6.51 -8.37 -15.94
C ARG A 75 5.80 -8.84 -17.22
N SER A 76 4.57 -8.39 -17.47
CA SER A 76 3.88 -8.72 -18.72
C SER A 76 4.48 -7.94 -19.89
N ASN A 77 4.32 -8.46 -21.12
CA ASN A 77 4.81 -7.77 -22.32
C ASN A 77 4.03 -6.48 -22.65
N GLN A 78 2.96 -6.18 -21.90
CA GLN A 78 2.12 -5.02 -22.15
C GLN A 78 2.85 -3.72 -21.83
N LYS A 79 2.93 -2.83 -22.84
CA LYS A 79 3.60 -1.53 -22.71
C LYS A 79 2.92 -0.64 -21.67
N TRP A 80 1.60 -0.58 -21.67
CA TRP A 80 0.83 0.23 -20.72
C TRP A 80 1.06 -0.19 -19.26
N ALA A 81 1.14 -1.49 -18.98
CA ALA A 81 1.38 -2.00 -17.62
C ALA A 81 2.78 -1.63 -17.12
N ARG A 82 3.79 -1.70 -17.99
CA ARG A 82 5.15 -1.24 -17.68
C ARG A 82 5.19 0.27 -17.45
N MET A 83 4.49 1.05 -18.27
CA MET A 83 4.39 2.51 -18.09
C MET A 83 3.76 2.87 -16.75
N LEU A 84 2.68 2.19 -16.35
CA LEU A 84 2.06 2.37 -15.04
C LEU A 84 3.01 2.00 -13.89
N GLY A 85 3.81 0.94 -14.05
CA GLY A 85 4.80 0.56 -13.05
C GLY A 85 5.93 1.58 -12.90
N VAL A 86 6.42 2.12 -14.02
CA VAL A 86 7.41 3.21 -14.01
C VAL A 86 6.80 4.47 -13.39
N ALA A 87 5.58 4.83 -13.76
CA ALA A 87 4.87 5.98 -13.20
C ALA A 87 4.66 5.84 -11.68
N ALA A 88 4.25 4.66 -11.21
CA ALA A 88 4.14 4.35 -9.78
C ALA A 88 5.49 4.45 -9.07
N GLY A 89 6.58 3.96 -9.70
CA GLY A 89 7.93 4.07 -9.15
C GLY A 89 8.41 5.52 -9.03
N VAL A 90 8.21 6.33 -10.06
CA VAL A 90 8.54 7.78 -10.03
C VAL A 90 7.70 8.50 -8.98
N ALA A 91 6.39 8.24 -8.93
CA ALA A 91 5.50 8.84 -7.92
C ALA A 91 5.90 8.42 -6.50
N LEU A 92 6.36 7.18 -6.31
CA LEU A 92 6.88 6.70 -5.03
C LEU A 92 8.18 7.39 -4.62
N LEU A 93 9.11 7.59 -5.55
CA LEU A 93 10.33 8.35 -5.29
C LEU A 93 10.05 9.80 -4.90
N ILE A 94 9.05 10.43 -5.52
CA ILE A 94 8.59 11.77 -5.15
C ILE A 94 7.90 11.76 -3.78
N ALA A 95 7.07 10.74 -3.51
CA ALA A 95 6.33 10.60 -2.26
C ALA A 95 7.23 10.39 -1.03
N VAL A 96 8.36 9.69 -1.19
CA VAL A 96 9.40 9.51 -0.15
C VAL A 96 10.07 10.83 0.27
N GLY A 97 10.00 11.87 -0.57
CA GLY A 97 10.51 13.18 -0.23
C GLY A 97 12.02 13.33 -0.46
N GLY A 98 12.65 14.27 0.25
CA GLY A 98 14.07 14.58 0.15
C GLY A 98 14.47 15.26 -1.17
N THR A 99 15.68 14.95 -1.65
CA THR A 99 16.28 15.59 -2.83
C THR A 99 15.46 15.42 -4.11
N VAL A 100 14.77 14.28 -4.27
CA VAL A 100 13.94 14.02 -5.46
C VAL A 100 12.70 14.91 -5.48
N LYS A 101 12.03 15.08 -4.34
CA LYS A 101 10.89 16.02 -4.22
C LYS A 101 11.37 17.45 -4.40
N MET A 102 12.54 17.81 -3.87
CA MET A 102 13.12 19.13 -4.06
C MET A 102 13.36 19.42 -5.54
N TRP A 103 14.07 18.53 -6.23
CA TRP A 103 14.35 18.68 -7.65
C TRP A 103 13.06 18.79 -8.47
N THR A 104 12.07 17.94 -8.22
CA THR A 104 10.79 18.02 -8.95
C THR A 104 9.99 19.30 -8.64
N HIS A 105 10.09 19.86 -7.44
CA HIS A 105 9.45 21.12 -7.09
C HIS A 105 10.04 22.33 -7.84
N TRP A 106 11.36 22.35 -8.06
CA TRP A 106 12.04 23.46 -8.75
C TRP A 106 12.02 23.34 -10.27
N TYR A 107 12.13 22.12 -10.80
CA TYR A 107 12.35 21.90 -12.23
C TYR A 107 11.11 21.45 -13.01
N LEU A 108 10.11 20.86 -12.35
CA LEU A 108 8.91 20.37 -13.04
C LEU A 108 7.75 21.38 -12.91
N PRO A 109 7.22 21.90 -14.03
CA PRO A 109 6.12 22.86 -13.98
C PRO A 109 4.87 22.22 -13.37
N GLY A 110 4.21 22.92 -12.43
CA GLY A 110 2.99 22.45 -11.78
C GLY A 110 3.20 21.71 -10.46
N MET A 111 4.41 21.22 -10.16
CA MET A 111 4.71 20.50 -8.91
C MET A 111 4.74 21.41 -7.69
N ASN A 112 4.94 22.70 -7.90
CA ASN A 112 4.86 23.73 -6.87
C ASN A 112 3.43 23.98 -6.34
N TYR A 113 2.40 23.47 -7.01
CA TYR A 113 1.01 23.53 -6.53
C TYR A 113 0.63 22.31 -5.68
N ILE A 114 1.41 21.22 -5.73
CA ILE A 114 1.14 20.00 -4.97
C ILE A 114 1.65 20.18 -3.54
N ARG A 115 0.71 20.34 -2.61
CA ARG A 115 0.99 20.59 -1.17
C ARG A 115 1.40 19.32 -0.46
N VAL A 116 0.62 18.26 -0.64
CA VAL A 116 0.69 17.08 0.22
C VAL A 116 1.21 15.87 -0.55
N ASN A 117 2.12 15.11 0.05
CA ASN A 117 2.62 13.85 -0.52
C ASN A 117 1.52 12.80 -0.75
N GLY A 118 0.34 12.98 -0.15
CA GLY A 118 -0.83 12.11 -0.32
C GLY A 118 -1.34 12.04 -1.75
N GLU A 119 -1.17 13.10 -2.54
CA GLU A 119 -1.62 13.13 -3.93
C GLU A 119 -0.85 12.10 -4.76
N PHE A 120 0.48 12.03 -4.61
CA PHE A 120 1.30 11.01 -5.26
C PHE A 120 0.95 9.59 -4.82
N ARG A 121 0.54 9.41 -3.56
CA ARG A 121 0.13 8.09 -3.04
C ARG A 121 -1.12 7.56 -3.73
N VAL A 122 -2.09 8.42 -4.05
CA VAL A 122 -3.27 8.01 -4.81
C VAL A 122 -2.87 7.50 -6.20
N PHE A 123 -1.95 8.19 -6.89
CA PHE A 123 -1.44 7.74 -8.18
C PHE A 123 -0.69 6.41 -8.11
N ILE A 124 0.13 6.21 -7.08
CA ILE A 124 0.81 4.93 -6.81
C ILE A 124 -0.21 3.81 -6.64
N GLN A 125 -1.18 4.04 -5.75
CA GLN A 125 -2.20 3.05 -5.39
C GLN A 125 -3.05 2.66 -6.61
N LEU A 126 -3.52 3.64 -7.37
CA LEU A 126 -4.33 3.42 -8.57
C LEU A 126 -3.54 2.65 -9.64
N SER A 127 -2.29 3.03 -9.88
CA SER A 127 -1.42 2.33 -10.84
C SER A 127 -1.19 0.88 -10.44
N ILE A 128 -0.92 0.63 -9.14
CA ILE A 128 -0.76 -0.72 -8.61
C ILE A 128 -2.06 -1.53 -8.75
N CYS A 129 -3.22 -0.96 -8.45
CA CYS A 129 -4.51 -1.65 -8.59
C CYS A 129 -4.79 -2.09 -10.04
N ILE A 130 -4.56 -1.22 -11.02
CA ILE A 130 -4.78 -1.56 -12.43
C ILE A 130 -3.79 -2.65 -12.88
N MET A 131 -2.51 -2.52 -12.53
CA MET A 131 -1.52 -3.56 -12.82
C MET A 131 -1.84 -4.89 -12.12
N ALA A 132 -2.33 -4.84 -10.88
CA ALA A 132 -2.74 -6.01 -10.12
C ALA A 132 -3.92 -6.72 -10.79
N GLY A 133 -4.93 -5.98 -11.24
CA GLY A 133 -6.06 -6.53 -11.99
C GLY A 133 -5.61 -7.30 -13.24
N TRP A 134 -4.71 -6.70 -14.02
CA TRP A 134 -4.15 -7.36 -15.19
C TRP A 134 -3.26 -8.57 -14.87
N GLY A 135 -2.40 -8.45 -13.87
CA GLY A 135 -1.56 -9.57 -13.43
C GLY A 135 -2.39 -10.73 -12.90
N LEU A 136 -3.48 -10.45 -12.20
CA LEU A 136 -4.44 -11.44 -11.71
C LEU A 136 -5.22 -12.09 -12.85
N GLN A 137 -5.68 -11.32 -13.84
CA GLN A 137 -6.34 -11.86 -15.03
C GLN A 137 -5.40 -12.78 -15.83
N HIS A 138 -4.14 -12.39 -15.99
CA HIS A 138 -3.14 -13.24 -16.62
C HIS A 138 -2.90 -14.52 -15.82
N TRP A 139 -2.95 -14.45 -14.49
CA TRP A 139 -2.90 -15.65 -13.65
C TRP A 139 -4.11 -16.54 -13.87
N LEU A 140 -5.33 -16.03 -13.84
CA LEU A 140 -6.52 -16.87 -13.95
C LEU A 140 -6.66 -17.57 -15.31
N THR A 141 -6.06 -17.02 -16.36
CA THR A 141 -6.19 -17.53 -17.74
C THR A 141 -5.11 -18.53 -18.17
N HIS A 142 -4.00 -18.69 -17.43
CA HIS A 142 -2.86 -19.51 -17.86
C HIS A 142 -2.56 -20.65 -16.87
N THR A 143 -3.40 -21.69 -16.92
CA THR A 143 -3.54 -22.81 -15.97
C THR A 143 -2.26 -23.59 -15.65
N GLU A 144 -1.34 -23.72 -16.61
CA GLU A 144 -0.20 -24.65 -16.49
C GLU A 144 0.86 -24.26 -15.45
N ARG A 145 0.94 -22.97 -15.06
CA ARG A 145 1.93 -22.49 -14.08
C ARG A 145 1.34 -22.13 -12.71
N HIS A 146 0.07 -22.46 -12.47
CA HIS A 146 -0.63 -22.09 -11.23
C HIS A 146 0.08 -22.65 -10.01
N HIS A 147 0.56 -23.89 -10.05
CA HIS A 147 1.17 -24.59 -8.92
C HIS A 147 2.52 -24.00 -8.47
N ILE A 148 3.41 -23.60 -9.40
CA ILE A 148 4.70 -22.97 -9.05
C ILE A 148 4.49 -21.59 -8.44
N ILE A 149 3.57 -20.83 -9.00
CA ILE A 149 3.26 -19.47 -8.56
C ILE A 149 2.53 -19.49 -7.20
N ALA A 150 1.57 -20.40 -7.04
CA ALA A 150 0.88 -20.68 -5.79
C ALA A 150 1.84 -21.05 -4.66
N LYS A 151 2.83 -21.90 -4.95
CA LYS A 151 3.86 -22.30 -3.98
C LYS A 151 4.76 -21.13 -3.59
N LYS A 152 5.16 -20.28 -4.55
CA LYS A 152 5.91 -19.05 -4.24
C LYS A 152 5.06 -18.08 -3.40
N PHE A 153 3.77 -17.98 -3.68
CA PHE A 153 2.82 -17.15 -2.93
C PHE A 153 2.64 -17.62 -1.48
N SER A 154 2.53 -18.93 -1.24
CA SER A 154 2.44 -19.47 0.13
C SER A 154 3.71 -19.22 0.94
N TYR A 155 4.91 -19.28 0.32
CA TYR A 155 6.14 -18.91 1.02
C TYR A 155 6.21 -17.42 1.36
N VAL A 156 5.79 -16.53 0.45
CA VAL A 156 5.82 -15.08 0.69
C VAL A 156 4.81 -14.66 1.76
N THR A 157 3.61 -15.24 1.75
CA THR A 157 2.60 -15.02 2.81
C THR A 157 3.04 -15.57 4.16
N ALA A 158 3.66 -16.75 4.20
CA ALA A 158 4.23 -17.32 5.42
C ALA A 158 5.39 -16.46 5.96
N LEU A 159 6.28 -15.98 5.09
CA LEU A 159 7.37 -15.08 5.48
C LEU A 159 6.83 -13.76 6.04
N ALA A 160 5.83 -13.16 5.39
CA ALA A 160 5.17 -11.96 5.89
C ALA A 160 4.53 -12.21 7.26
N ALA A 161 3.88 -13.36 7.47
CA ALA A 161 3.34 -13.72 8.77
C ALA A 161 4.43 -13.88 9.85
N VAL A 162 5.57 -14.49 9.53
CA VAL A 162 6.72 -14.63 10.44
C VAL A 162 7.33 -13.28 10.79
N ILE A 163 7.54 -12.41 9.79
CA ILE A 163 8.04 -11.05 10.01
C ILE A 163 7.07 -10.27 10.90
N GLY A 164 5.76 -10.35 10.60
CA GLY A 164 4.75 -9.73 11.43
C GLY A 164 4.77 -10.26 12.87
N PHE A 165 4.88 -11.59 13.04
CA PHE A 165 5.00 -12.21 14.35
C PHE A 165 6.25 -11.77 15.11
N TYR A 166 7.39 -11.66 14.44
CA TYR A 166 8.62 -11.10 15.02
C TYR A 166 8.37 -9.68 15.55
N PHE A 167 7.77 -8.78 14.76
CA PHE A 167 7.44 -7.43 15.23
C PHE A 167 6.51 -7.41 16.45
N LEU A 168 5.65 -8.42 16.62
CA LEU A 168 4.77 -8.54 17.78
C LEU A 168 5.52 -8.94 19.06
N LEU A 169 6.60 -9.71 18.95
CA LEU A 169 7.41 -10.14 20.09
C LEU A 169 8.28 -9.01 20.65
N PHE A 170 8.70 -8.07 19.81
CA PHE A 170 9.59 -6.97 20.19
C PHE A 170 8.85 -5.69 20.62
N GLN A 171 7.52 -5.61 20.50
CA GLN A 171 6.74 -4.50 21.04
C GLN A 171 6.12 -4.84 22.40
N GLY A 172 6.47 -4.06 23.43
CA GLY A 172 5.90 -4.15 24.77
C GLY A 172 4.37 -4.07 24.79
N ASN A 173 3.75 -4.64 25.82
CA ASN A 173 2.30 -4.60 26.03
C ASN A 173 1.82 -3.15 26.21
N THR A 174 1.16 -2.59 25.20
CA THR A 174 0.37 -1.38 25.34
C THR A 174 -1.10 -1.78 25.48
N SER A 175 -1.59 -1.74 26.72
CA SER A 175 -2.99 -2.03 27.05
C SER A 175 -3.90 -0.98 26.40
N THR A 176 -4.87 -1.43 25.61
CA THR A 176 -5.92 -0.57 25.05
C THR A 176 -7.26 -0.92 25.70
N ASN A 177 -7.82 0.01 26.46
CA ASN A 177 -9.17 -0.09 26.98
C ASN A 177 -10.17 0.22 25.86
N ILE A 178 -10.79 -0.82 25.29
CA ILE A 178 -11.80 -0.67 24.23
C ILE A 178 -13.17 -0.44 24.89
N ASN A 179 -13.70 0.78 24.79
CA ASN A 179 -15.00 1.15 25.34
C ASN A 179 -16.14 0.74 24.37
N GLN A 180 -17.19 0.11 24.90
CA GLN A 180 -18.17 -0.72 24.16
C GLN A 180 -19.43 0.05 23.67
N ASN A 181 -19.37 0.88 22.62
CA ASN A 181 -20.58 1.46 22.01
C ASN A 181 -20.61 1.25 20.49
N LEU A 182 -21.60 0.50 19.98
CA LEU A 182 -21.59 -0.26 18.69
C LEU A 182 -21.83 0.52 17.37
N TYR A 183 -22.21 1.80 17.40
CA TYR A 183 -22.48 2.58 16.16
C TYR A 183 -21.53 3.77 15.91
N SER A 184 -20.88 4.31 16.95
CA SER A 184 -19.71 5.20 16.82
C SER A 184 -18.38 4.42 16.76
N SER A 185 -18.45 3.09 16.89
CA SER A 185 -17.30 2.24 17.16
C SER A 185 -16.44 1.98 15.94
N ALA A 186 -16.90 1.94 14.69
CA ALA A 186 -15.96 1.59 13.62
C ALA A 186 -14.81 2.60 13.51
N LYS A 187 -15.13 3.90 13.55
CA LYS A 187 -14.13 4.98 13.55
C LYS A 187 -13.39 5.07 14.89
N GLN A 188 -14.09 4.95 16.03
CA GLN A 188 -13.46 4.97 17.36
C GLN A 188 -12.55 3.77 17.62
N TRP A 189 -12.95 2.59 17.16
CA TRP A 189 -12.20 1.33 17.17
C TRP A 189 -10.97 1.47 16.26
N LEU A 190 -11.14 1.96 15.03
CA LEU A 190 -10.00 2.22 14.14
C LEU A 190 -9.01 3.21 14.76
N SER A 191 -9.49 4.28 15.41
CA SER A 191 -8.63 5.23 16.12
C SER A 191 -8.03 4.68 17.42
N ALA A 192 -8.67 3.69 18.04
CA ALA A 192 -8.18 3.00 19.23
C ALA A 192 -7.27 1.80 18.91
N LEU A 193 -7.13 1.43 17.63
CA LEU A 193 -6.18 0.41 17.23
C LEU A 193 -4.77 0.94 17.44
N ASN A 194 -4.06 0.37 18.39
CA ASN A 194 -2.61 0.50 18.47
C ASN A 194 -1.97 -0.26 17.30
N PHE A 195 -0.75 0.16 16.93
CA PHE A 195 0.00 -0.45 15.83
C PHE A 195 0.10 -1.97 15.97
N ARG A 196 0.35 -2.43 17.19
CA ARG A 196 0.42 -3.86 17.51
C ARG A 196 -0.90 -4.58 17.19
N ASN A 197 -2.04 -3.99 17.54
CA ASN A 197 -3.36 -4.55 17.24
C ASN A 197 -3.64 -4.52 15.74
N GLY A 198 -3.29 -3.44 15.04
CA GLY A 198 -3.41 -3.34 13.58
C GLY A 198 -2.51 -4.34 12.84
N LEU A 199 -1.30 -4.58 13.35
CA LEU A 199 -0.37 -5.56 12.82
C LEU A 199 -0.87 -7.00 13.09
N LEU A 200 -1.38 -7.28 14.30
CA LEU A 200 -2.04 -8.55 14.64
C LEU A 200 -3.19 -8.86 13.68
N ILE A 201 -4.08 -7.89 13.44
CA ILE A 201 -5.20 -8.05 12.50
C ILE A 201 -4.68 -8.34 11.10
N SER A 202 -3.68 -7.58 10.63
CA SER A 202 -3.10 -7.79 9.30
C SER A 202 -2.46 -9.18 9.15
N VAL A 203 -1.73 -9.65 10.17
CA VAL A 203 -1.11 -10.98 10.19
C VAL A 203 -2.18 -12.07 10.25
N ALA A 204 -3.20 -11.92 11.10
CA ALA A 204 -4.29 -12.88 11.20
C ALA A 204 -5.06 -13.01 9.88
N VAL A 205 -5.40 -11.89 9.24
CA VAL A 205 -6.04 -11.89 7.91
C VAL A 205 -5.14 -12.58 6.88
N THR A 206 -3.84 -12.24 6.85
CA THR A 206 -2.88 -12.86 5.92
C THR A 206 -2.75 -14.37 6.17
N ALA A 207 -2.74 -14.81 7.43
CA ALA A 207 -2.67 -16.21 7.81
C ALA A 207 -3.94 -16.99 7.42
N VAL A 208 -5.13 -16.41 7.62
CA VAL A 208 -6.40 -17.01 7.18
C VAL A 208 -6.39 -17.22 5.67
N PHE A 209 -5.96 -16.22 4.89
CA PHE A 209 -5.83 -16.37 3.45
C PHE A 209 -4.79 -17.44 3.07
N ALA A 210 -3.65 -17.50 3.76
CA ALA A 210 -2.64 -18.51 3.51
C ALA A 210 -3.15 -19.94 3.79
N ILE A 211 -3.87 -20.14 4.90
CA ILE A 211 -4.47 -21.42 5.29
C ILE A 211 -5.58 -21.82 4.31
N TRP A 212 -6.50 -20.91 3.99
CA TRP A 212 -7.56 -21.14 3.02
C TRP A 212 -6.98 -21.54 1.66
N TYR A 213 -5.93 -20.85 1.23
CA TYR A 213 -5.24 -21.14 -0.03
C TYR A 213 -4.55 -22.50 -0.02
N ALA A 214 -3.85 -22.86 1.07
CA ALA A 214 -3.24 -24.17 1.24
C ALA A 214 -4.29 -25.31 1.24
N TRP A 215 -5.44 -25.09 1.88
CA TRP A 215 -6.53 -26.04 1.93
C TRP A 215 -7.21 -26.24 0.57
N SER A 216 -7.48 -25.15 -0.16
CA SER A 216 -8.05 -25.20 -1.52
C SER A 216 -7.16 -26.00 -2.48
N PHE A 217 -5.83 -25.85 -2.37
CA PHE A 217 -4.89 -26.62 -3.17
C PHE A 217 -4.87 -28.11 -2.84
N ARG A 218 -4.99 -28.49 -1.56
CA ARG A 218 -5.00 -29.89 -1.13
C ARG A 218 -6.20 -30.64 -1.73
N LYS A 219 -7.36 -29.98 -1.85
CA LYS A 219 -8.54 -30.57 -2.51
C LYS A 219 -8.34 -30.77 -4.02
N ASN A 220 -7.73 -29.81 -4.72
CA ASN A 220 -7.51 -29.92 -6.16
C ASN A 220 -6.39 -30.92 -6.53
N ALA A 221 -5.37 -31.08 -5.69
CA ALA A 221 -4.34 -32.10 -5.89
C ALA A 221 -4.90 -33.53 -5.82
N ASN A 222 -5.85 -33.78 -4.90
CA ASN A 222 -6.52 -35.07 -4.77
C ASN A 222 -7.47 -35.39 -5.94
N TRP A 223 -8.02 -34.36 -6.60
CA TRP A 223 -8.84 -34.53 -7.80
C TRP A 223 -8.01 -34.93 -9.03
N LEU A 224 -6.81 -34.36 -9.19
CA LEU A 224 -5.91 -34.70 -10.28
C LEU A 224 -5.31 -36.11 -10.13
N SER A 225 -5.04 -36.57 -8.90
CA SER A 225 -4.60 -37.95 -8.63
C SER A 225 -5.71 -39.00 -8.73
N ALA A 226 -6.96 -38.60 -8.88
CA ALA A 226 -8.09 -39.50 -9.10
C ALA A 226 -8.46 -39.65 -10.60
N ILE A 227 -7.83 -38.86 -11.47
CA ILE A 227 -8.06 -38.85 -12.92
C ILE A 227 -6.85 -39.43 -13.69
N VAL A 228 -5.72 -39.65 -13.02
CA VAL A 228 -4.54 -40.41 -13.53
C VAL A 228 -4.58 -41.81 -12.95
#